data_AF-A0A537B0H3-F1
#
_entry.id   AF-A0A537B0H3-F1
#
_cell.length_a   1.000
_cell.length_b   1.000
_cell.length_c   1.000
_cell.angle_alpha   90.00
_cell.angle_beta   90.00
_cell.angle_gamma   90.00
#
_symmetry.space_group_name_H-M   'P 1'
#
loop_
_entity.id
_entity.type
_entity.pdbx_description
1 polymer ?
#
loop_
_entity_poly.entity_id
_entity_poly.type
_entity_poly.pdbx_seq_one_letter_code
_entity_poly.pdbx_strand_id
1 'polypeptide(L)'
;GSYPPGDMALGELRGPMRDETEAWLNRLAVGVTTQHATAAEAHNRLMLTKAFDLSARLKRAVPLPIAAADEKPRVGVRAAV
;
A
#
# COMPACT_ATOMS: atom_id res chain seq x y z
N GLY A 1 2.52 -5.01 -30.34
CA GLY A 1 2.07 -3.65 -29.97
C GLY A 1 1.71 -3.66 -28.50
N SER A 2 2.09 -2.62 -27.75
CA SER A 2 1.60 -2.43 -26.39
C SER A 2 0.11 -2.11 -26.46
N TYR A 3 -0.74 -3.00 -25.98
CA TYR A 3 -2.13 -2.65 -25.74
C TYR A 3 -2.16 -1.63 -24.59
N PRO A 4 -2.86 -0.49 -24.71
CA PRO A 4 -2.98 0.44 -23.60
C PRO A 4 -3.57 -0.32 -22.41
N PRO A 5 -2.97 -0.26 -21.22
CA PRO A 5 -3.45 -1.03 -20.09
C PRO A 5 -4.89 -0.57 -19.76
N GLY A 6 -5.82 -1.51 -19.64
CA GLY A 6 -7.24 -1.24 -19.42
C GLY A 6 -8.17 -1.96 -20.39
N ASP A 7 -9.46 -2.01 -20.08
CA ASP A 7 -10.49 -2.64 -20.91
C ASP A 7 -11.39 -1.59 -21.59
N MET A 8 -11.86 -1.89 -22.80
CA MET A 8 -12.86 -1.06 -23.48
C MET A 8 -14.26 -1.40 -22.94
N ALA A 9 -14.99 -0.41 -22.44
CA ALA A 9 -16.37 -0.56 -22.00
C ALA A 9 -17.19 0.67 -22.35
N LEU A 10 -18.36 0.48 -22.96
CA LEU A 10 -19.29 1.56 -23.37
C LEU A 10 -18.64 2.64 -24.25
N GLY A 11 -17.64 2.27 -25.06
CA GLY A 11 -16.91 3.22 -25.92
C GLY A 11 -15.81 4.01 -25.22
N GLU A 12 -15.58 3.79 -23.92
CA GLU A 12 -14.50 4.40 -23.15
C GLU A 12 -13.40 3.37 -22.84
N LEU A 13 -12.14 3.81 -22.88
CA LEU A 13 -11.03 3.03 -22.33
C LEU A 13 -11.06 3.18 -20.79
N ARG A 14 -11.31 2.07 -20.10
CA ARG A 14 -11.19 2.00 -18.65
C ARG A 14 -9.79 1.58 -18.30
N GLY A 15 -9.00 2.53 -17.81
CA GLY A 15 -7.64 2.24 -17.37
C GLY A 15 -7.60 1.48 -16.03
N PRO A 16 -6.43 0.96 -15.63
CA PRO A 16 -6.30 0.08 -14.48
C PRO A 16 -6.77 0.70 -13.16
N MET A 17 -6.64 2.01 -13.02
CA MET A 17 -7.11 2.75 -11.84
C MET A 17 -8.63 2.75 -11.71
N ARG A 18 -9.33 2.84 -12.84
CA ARG A 18 -10.80 2.76 -12.85
C ARG A 18 -11.24 1.34 -12.52
N ASP A 19 -10.62 0.35 -13.13
CA ASP A 19 -10.95 -1.06 -12.91
C ASP A 19 -10.68 -1.49 -11.46
N GLU A 20 -9.57 -1.05 -10.87
CA GLU A 20 -9.26 -1.26 -9.45
C GLU A 20 -10.34 -0.62 -8.56
N THR A 21 -10.71 0.64 -8.81
CA THR A 21 -11.74 1.35 -8.03
C THR A 21 -13.11 0.66 -8.14
N GLU A 22 -13.52 0.27 -9.35
CA GLU A 22 -14.79 -0.44 -9.56
C GLU A 22 -14.78 -1.81 -8.89
N ALA A 23 -13.67 -2.55 -8.94
CA ALA A 23 -13.52 -3.83 -8.24
C ALA A 23 -13.59 -3.70 -6.72
N TRP A 24 -13.13 -2.57 -6.15
CA TRP A 24 -13.30 -2.27 -4.73
C TRP A 24 -14.76 -1.94 -4.38
N LEU A 25 -15.41 -1.08 -5.19
CA LEU A 25 -16.81 -0.72 -5.00
C LEU A 25 -17.73 -1.94 -5.11
N ASN A 26 -17.49 -2.84 -6.06
CA ASN A 26 -18.26 -4.07 -6.23
C ASN A 26 -18.16 -4.97 -4.98
N ARG A 27 -16.97 -5.09 -4.38
CA ARG A 27 -16.81 -5.81 -3.10
C ARG A 27 -17.68 -5.20 -2.01
N LEU A 28 -17.73 -3.88 -1.90
CA LEU A 28 -18.55 -3.21 -0.89
C LEU A 28 -20.05 -3.33 -1.16
N ALA A 29 -20.46 -3.20 -2.42
CA ALA A 29 -21.86 -3.16 -2.80
C ALA A 29 -22.53 -4.54 -2.77
N VAL A 30 -21.84 -5.58 -3.24
CA VAL A 30 -22.44 -6.92 -3.46
C VAL A 30 -21.60 -8.06 -2.89
N GLY A 31 -20.51 -7.78 -2.18
CA GLY A 31 -19.74 -8.80 -1.46
C GLY A 31 -18.89 -9.71 -2.35
N VAL A 32 -18.65 -9.36 -3.62
CA VAL A 32 -17.77 -10.13 -4.50
C VAL A 32 -16.32 -10.08 -4.01
N THR A 33 -15.59 -11.15 -4.25
CA THR A 33 -14.14 -11.21 -3.98
C THR A 33 -13.39 -10.21 -4.86
N THR A 34 -12.25 -9.73 -4.36
CA THR A 34 -11.45 -8.73 -5.07
C THR A 34 -9.97 -8.92 -4.76
N GLN A 35 -9.09 -8.42 -5.63
CA GLN A 35 -7.63 -8.54 -5.50
C GLN A 35 -7.02 -7.55 -4.48
N HIS A 36 -7.82 -6.63 -3.93
CA HIS A 36 -7.37 -5.66 -2.93
C HIS A 36 -6.89 -6.35 -1.65
N ALA A 37 -5.76 -5.86 -1.16
CA ALA A 37 -5.21 -6.27 0.13
C ALA A 37 -6.23 -6.06 1.27
N THR A 38 -6.25 -7.01 2.20
CA THR A 38 -6.91 -6.86 3.50
C THR A 38 -6.16 -5.86 4.38
N ALA A 39 -6.83 -5.36 5.42
CA ALA A 39 -6.19 -4.49 6.41
C ALA A 39 -4.98 -5.16 7.09
N ALA A 40 -5.04 -6.48 7.33
CA ALA A 40 -3.94 -7.23 7.93
C ALA A 40 -2.71 -7.30 7.01
N GLU A 41 -2.93 -7.56 5.71
CA GLU A 41 -1.86 -7.56 4.71
C GLU A 41 -1.25 -6.17 4.51
N ALA A 42 -2.10 -5.13 4.47
CA ALA A 42 -1.66 -3.74 4.41
C ALA A 42 -0.83 -3.37 5.65
N HIS A 43 -1.28 -3.76 6.84
CA HIS A 43 -0.53 -3.55 8.08
C HIS A 43 0.82 -4.26 8.08
N ASN A 44 0.87 -5.52 7.62
CA ASN A 44 2.13 -6.25 7.49
C ASN A 44 3.12 -5.53 6.57
N ARG A 45 2.67 -5.08 5.39
CA ARG A 45 3.52 -4.32 4.46
C ARG A 45 3.97 -2.99 5.04
N LEU A 46 3.11 -2.28 5.76
CA LEU A 46 3.47 -1.05 6.47
C LEU A 46 4.57 -1.29 7.51
N MET A 47 4.45 -2.34 8.33
CA MET A 47 5.45 -2.67 9.33
C MET A 47 6.78 -3.10 8.71
N LEU A 48 6.76 -3.74 7.54
CA LEU A 48 7.98 -4.05 6.79
C LEU A 48 8.68 -2.77 6.30
N THR A 49 7.95 -1.80 5.77
CA THR A 49 8.52 -0.49 5.38
C THR A 49 9.12 0.23 6.58
N LYS A 50 8.44 0.23 7.74
CA LYS A 50 8.99 0.78 8.99
C LYS A 50 10.28 0.07 9.42
N ALA A 51 10.38 -1.24 9.19
CA ALA A 51 11.59 -2.00 9.50
C ALA A 51 12.76 -1.60 8.60
N PHE A 52 12.51 -1.30 7.31
CA PHE A 52 13.53 -0.76 6.42
C PHE A 52 14.07 0.58 6.92
N ASP A 53 13.18 1.51 7.29
CA ASP A 53 13.56 2.80 7.88
C ASP A 53 14.39 2.61 9.16
N LEU A 54 13.97 1.70 10.04
CA LEU A 54 14.67 1.40 11.28
C LEU A 54 16.07 0.80 11.03
N SER A 55 16.16 -0.17 10.12
CA SER A 55 17.42 -0.79 9.70
C SER A 55 18.40 0.24 9.13
N ALA A 56 17.92 1.11 8.24
CA ALA A 56 18.72 2.17 7.64
C ALA A 56 19.32 3.11 8.71
N ARG A 57 18.52 3.48 9.71
CA ARG A 57 18.97 4.33 10.84
C ARG A 57 19.99 3.62 11.73
N LEU A 58 19.78 2.34 12.03
CA LEU A 58 20.66 1.56 12.90
C LEU A 58 21.90 1.04 12.19
N LYS A 59 21.94 1.11 10.85
CA LYS A 59 23.00 0.57 9.98
C LYS A 59 23.29 -0.91 10.25
N ARG A 60 22.25 -1.67 10.61
CA ARG A 60 22.33 -3.11 10.88
C ARG A 60 21.00 -3.77 10.58
N ALA A 61 21.04 -5.07 10.32
CA ALA A 61 19.84 -5.88 10.20
C ALA A 61 18.97 -5.81 11.48
N VAL A 62 17.66 -5.80 11.27
CA VAL A 62 16.64 -5.80 12.32
C VAL A 62 15.82 -7.09 12.18
N PRO A 63 15.62 -7.85 13.27
CA PRO A 63 14.78 -9.05 13.22
C PRO A 63 13.31 -8.66 13.02
N LEU A 64 12.61 -9.44 12.20
CA LEU A 64 11.18 -9.29 11.95
C LEU A 64 10.38 -10.37 12.72
N PRO A 65 9.09 -10.11 13.05
CA PRO A 65 8.38 -8.83 12.85
C PRO A 65 8.78 -7.77 13.88
N ILE A 66 8.68 -6.50 13.50
CA ILE A 66 8.77 -5.37 14.44
C ILE A 66 7.37 -4.92 14.86
N ALA A 67 7.26 -4.32 16.04
CA ALA A 67 6.09 -3.63 16.55
C ALA A 67 6.18 -2.11 16.31
N ALA A 68 5.04 -1.42 16.37
CA ALA A 68 5.01 0.03 16.25
C ALA A 68 5.87 0.74 17.32
N ALA A 69 6.02 0.14 18.50
CA ALA A 69 6.84 0.66 19.59
C ALA A 69 8.35 0.60 19.32
N ASP A 70 8.81 -0.24 18.38
CA ASP A 70 10.24 -0.36 18.02
C ASP A 70 10.73 0.87 17.24
N GLU A 71 9.80 1.57 16.59
CA GLU A 71 10.08 2.85 15.93
C GLU A 71 9.97 3.99 16.95
N LYS A 72 11.09 4.38 17.57
CA LYS A 72 11.12 5.58 18.45
C LYS A 72 10.59 6.81 17.70
N PRO A 73 9.77 7.67 18.35
CA PRO A 73 9.24 8.87 17.73
C PRO A 73 10.36 9.72 17.14
N ARG A 74 10.17 10.17 15.90
CA ARG A 74 11.08 11.12 15.27
C ARG A 74 11.03 12.39 16.11
N VAL A 75 12.13 12.73 16.79
CA VAL A 75 12.29 14.07 17.37
C VAL A 75 12.20 15.01 16.17
N GLY A 76 11.13 15.81 16.14
CA GLY A 76 10.73 16.55 14.95
C GLY A 76 11.90 17.30 14.33
N VAL A 77 12.09 17.13 13.02
CA VAL A 77 12.84 18.10 12.24
C VAL A 77 12.08 19.40 12.43
N ARG A 78 12.62 20.32 13.26
CA ARG A 78 12.16 21.70 13.24
C ARG A 78 12.28 22.14 11.78
N ALA A 79 11.15 22.47 11.17
CA ALA A 79 11.14 23.12 9.87
C ALA A 79 12.08 24.32 9.99
N ALA A 80 13.17 24.30 9.24
CA ALA A 80 14.02 25.47 9.10
C ALA A 80 13.13 26.55 8.46
N VAL A 81 12.97 27.64 9.21
CA VAL A 81 12.37 28.91 8.77
C VAL A 81 13.20 29.49 7.65
#